data_AF-A0A3D8I9N7-F1
#
_entry.id   AF-A0A3D8I9N7-F1
#
_cell.length_a   1.000
_cell.length_b   1.000
_cell.length_c   1.000
_cell.angle_alpha   90.00
_cell.angle_beta   90.00
_cell.angle_gamma   90.00
#
_symmetry.space_group_name_H-M   'P 1'
#
loop_
_entity.id
_entity.type
_entity.pdbx_description
1 polymer ?
#
loop_
_entity_poly.entity_id
_entity_poly.type
_entity_poly.pdbx_seq_one_letter_code
_entity_poly.pdbx_strand_id
1 'polypeptide(L)'
;MKHILLINILCVYLLGVNFSVYCVENELREDVVDCAEPSFDCAKVISRAEEFSRVESFMCDEFYNYNKFSDIFFTSYYNLIMKNISKSERLKVKAIAKEAMRKRDDISHTIHEIDLYIENLEKQAESDDEEEAEEADQTLRVYARKLSDPYDGITYQIELAYMQGVLELTWYLLKNNPELFTKIFKYTEKYKSIFYTEKEFINRLENKNDGIVASAELFMSLLENLYKDNLIDKTGKLIVKIDK
;
A
#
# COMPACT_ATOMS: atom_id res chain seq x y z
N MET A 1 19.27 -19.01 30.56
CA MET A 1 17.86 -18.96 30.12
C MET A 1 17.16 -17.63 30.44
N LYS A 2 17.14 -17.13 31.70
CA LYS A 2 16.50 -15.82 32.02
C LYS A 2 17.11 -14.61 31.30
N HIS A 3 18.41 -14.64 30.98
CA HIS A 3 19.08 -13.53 30.27
C HIS A 3 18.83 -13.51 28.75
N ILE A 4 18.49 -14.65 28.13
CA ILE A 4 18.18 -14.72 26.69
C ILE A 4 16.78 -14.14 26.43
N LEU A 5 15.83 -14.36 27.35
CA LEU A 5 14.48 -13.80 27.24
C LEU A 5 14.49 -12.27 27.36
N LEU A 6 15.34 -11.71 28.23
CA LEU A 6 15.44 -10.26 28.42
C LEU A 6 16.05 -9.56 27.18
N ILE A 7 17.01 -10.21 26.52
CA ILE A 7 17.65 -9.69 25.30
C ILE A 7 16.66 -9.69 24.12
N ASN A 8 15.83 -10.72 23.98
CA ASN A 8 14.78 -10.73 22.95
C ASN A 8 13.72 -9.63 23.18
N ILE A 9 13.30 -9.40 24.42
CA ILE A 9 12.36 -8.31 24.74
C ILE A 9 13.00 -6.94 24.50
N LEU A 10 14.28 -6.77 24.83
CA LEU A 10 15.02 -5.53 24.56
C LEU A 10 15.29 -5.32 23.06
N CYS A 11 15.50 -6.37 22.27
CA CYS A 11 15.63 -6.26 20.82
C CYS A 11 14.32 -5.82 20.16
N VAL A 12 13.16 -6.31 20.62
CA VAL A 12 11.83 -5.86 20.14
C VAL A 12 11.53 -4.40 20.54
N TYR A 13 12.09 -3.92 21.66
CA TYR A 13 11.94 -2.52 22.09
C TYR A 13 12.97 -1.56 21.47
N LEU A 14 14.17 -2.04 21.11
CA LEU A 14 15.25 -1.22 20.54
C LEU A 14 15.25 -1.22 19.00
N LEU A 15 14.75 -2.27 18.36
CA LEU A 15 14.37 -2.30 16.96
C LEU A 15 12.88 -1.97 16.93
N GLY A 16 12.58 -0.67 16.85
CA GLY A 16 11.21 -0.15 17.05
C GLY A 16 10.16 -1.02 16.36
N VAL A 17 9.08 -1.29 17.11
CA VAL A 17 7.88 -2.01 16.65
C VAL A 17 7.56 -1.56 15.22
N ASN A 18 7.85 -2.43 14.26
CA ASN A 18 7.64 -2.16 12.86
C ASN A 18 6.11 -2.13 12.66
N PHE A 19 5.59 -1.08 12.03
CA PHE A 19 4.13 -0.91 11.86
C PHE A 19 3.51 -2.11 11.11
N SER A 20 4.28 -2.75 10.23
CA SER A 20 3.95 -4.05 9.62
C SER A 20 3.94 -5.22 10.61
N VAL A 21 4.93 -5.29 11.51
CA VAL A 21 5.06 -6.34 12.54
C VAL A 21 3.92 -6.29 13.55
N TYR A 22 3.33 -5.12 13.84
CA TYR A 22 2.16 -5.05 14.72
C TYR A 22 0.95 -5.82 14.16
N CYS A 23 0.85 -5.97 12.84
CA CYS A 23 -0.21 -6.74 12.20
C CYS A 23 0.23 -8.19 11.97
N VAL A 24 1.46 -8.41 11.48
CA VAL A 24 2.02 -9.75 11.20
C VAL A 24 2.21 -10.60 12.48
N GLU A 25 2.60 -10.01 13.61
CA GLU A 25 2.71 -10.75 14.89
C GLU A 25 1.34 -11.07 15.51
N ASN A 26 0.29 -10.34 15.14
CA ASN A 26 -1.07 -10.60 15.62
C ASN A 26 -1.88 -11.52 14.69
N GLU A 27 -1.53 -11.64 13.41
CA GLU A 27 -2.07 -12.68 12.50
C GLU A 27 -1.68 -14.10 12.95
N LEU A 28 -0.58 -14.26 13.69
CA LEU A 28 -0.20 -15.54 14.32
C LEU A 28 -1.05 -15.89 15.56
N ARG A 29 -1.98 -15.02 15.95
CA ARG A 29 -3.01 -15.28 16.96
C ARG A 29 -4.34 -15.43 16.26
N GLU A 30 -4.92 -16.63 16.30
CA GLU A 30 -6.23 -17.00 15.70
C GLU A 30 -7.40 -16.08 16.12
N ASP A 31 -7.18 -15.20 17.10
CA ASP A 31 -8.13 -14.31 17.74
C ASP A 31 -8.02 -12.82 17.34
N VAL A 32 -7.12 -12.42 16.42
CA VAL A 32 -7.04 -11.02 15.93
C VAL A 32 -7.46 -10.90 14.46
N VAL A 33 -8.78 -10.80 14.29
CA VAL A 33 -9.49 -10.42 13.07
C VAL A 33 -9.02 -9.05 12.54
N ASP A 34 -8.71 -8.99 11.25
CA ASP A 34 -8.49 -7.82 10.37
C ASP A 34 -8.01 -6.52 11.04
N CYS A 35 -6.70 -6.25 10.97
CA CYS A 35 -6.13 -4.99 11.48
C CYS A 35 -6.51 -3.76 10.65
N ALA A 36 -6.97 -3.95 9.40
CA ALA A 36 -7.38 -2.90 8.49
C ALA A 36 -8.35 -3.45 7.45
N GLU A 37 -9.48 -2.77 7.24
CA GLU A 37 -10.36 -2.96 6.07
C GLU A 37 -10.13 -1.80 5.11
N PRO A 38 -10.07 -2.04 3.78
CA PRO A 38 -9.97 -0.94 2.83
C PRO A 38 -11.16 0.04 3.00
N SER A 39 -10.99 1.25 2.49
CA SER A 39 -12.00 2.30 2.56
C SER A 39 -13.26 2.04 1.71
N PHE A 40 -13.23 0.99 0.89
CA PHE A 40 -14.34 0.46 0.11
C PHE A 40 -14.85 -0.88 0.69
N ASP A 41 -16.09 -1.23 0.36
CA ASP A 41 -16.76 -2.41 0.91
C ASP A 41 -16.41 -3.66 0.10
N CYS A 42 -15.56 -4.52 0.67
CA CYS A 42 -15.16 -5.78 0.05
C CYS A 42 -16.33 -6.71 -0.29
N ALA A 43 -17.46 -6.62 0.43
CA ALA A 43 -18.65 -7.41 0.11
C ALA A 43 -19.39 -6.93 -1.15
N LYS A 44 -19.09 -5.71 -1.62
CA LYS A 44 -19.68 -5.11 -2.83
C LYS A 44 -18.76 -5.16 -4.05
N VAL A 45 -17.52 -5.61 -3.88
CA VAL A 45 -16.59 -5.81 -5.00
C VAL A 45 -17.11 -6.98 -5.83
N ILE A 46 -17.60 -6.68 -7.04
CA ILE A 46 -17.99 -7.70 -8.01
C ILE A 46 -16.72 -8.45 -8.41
N SER A 47 -16.81 -9.77 -8.58
CA SER A 47 -15.66 -10.69 -8.76
C SER A 47 -14.59 -10.19 -9.74
N ARG A 48 -13.35 -10.71 -9.62
CA ARG A 48 -12.18 -10.49 -10.50
C ARG A 48 -12.44 -10.51 -12.03
N ALA A 49 -13.61 -10.94 -12.51
CA ALA A 49 -13.99 -10.89 -13.92
C ALA A 49 -14.11 -9.45 -14.49
N GLU A 50 -14.51 -8.44 -13.71
CA GLU A 50 -14.63 -7.06 -14.21
C GLU A 50 -13.34 -6.25 -14.01
N GLU A 51 -12.86 -5.60 -15.07
CA GLU A 51 -11.58 -4.88 -15.13
C GLU A 51 -11.39 -3.87 -13.97
N PHE A 52 -12.38 -3.02 -13.68
CA PHE A 52 -12.29 -2.04 -12.60
C PHE A 52 -12.30 -2.65 -11.19
N SER A 53 -12.81 -3.88 -11.05
CA SER A 53 -12.93 -4.56 -9.76
C SER A 53 -11.73 -5.44 -9.41
N ARG A 54 -10.80 -5.67 -10.34
CA ARG A 54 -9.67 -6.59 -10.14
C ARG A 54 -8.74 -6.14 -9.03
N VAL A 55 -8.36 -4.86 -9.01
CA VAL A 55 -7.49 -4.31 -7.95
C VAL A 55 -8.21 -4.30 -6.60
N GLU A 56 -9.49 -3.93 -6.56
CA GLU A 56 -10.27 -3.96 -5.32
C GLU A 56 -10.43 -5.40 -4.80
N SER A 57 -10.66 -6.36 -5.70
CA SER A 57 -10.74 -7.78 -5.35
C SER A 57 -9.40 -8.34 -4.88
N PHE A 58 -8.30 -7.88 -5.46
CA PHE A 58 -6.94 -8.20 -5.01
C PHE A 58 -6.68 -7.66 -3.61
N MET A 59 -7.04 -6.40 -3.35
CA MET A 59 -6.88 -5.76 -2.04
C MET A 59 -7.80 -6.32 -0.95
N CYS A 60 -8.91 -6.95 -1.32
CA CYS A 60 -9.80 -7.65 -0.39
C CYS A 60 -9.28 -9.03 0.03
N ASP A 61 -8.27 -9.57 -0.67
CA ASP A 61 -7.62 -10.81 -0.30
C ASP A 61 -6.81 -10.61 1.00
N GLU A 62 -6.91 -11.56 1.92
CA GLU A 62 -6.27 -11.52 3.24
C GLU A 62 -4.73 -11.54 3.14
N PHE A 63 -4.17 -12.04 2.04
CA PHE A 63 -2.71 -12.10 1.87
C PHE A 63 -2.05 -10.74 1.58
N TYR A 64 -2.82 -9.73 1.15
CA TYR A 64 -2.28 -8.44 0.68
C TYR A 64 -2.70 -7.25 1.57
N ASN A 65 -2.62 -7.44 2.90
CA ASN A 65 -3.05 -6.46 3.90
C ASN A 65 -2.35 -5.10 3.85
N TYR A 66 -1.12 -5.02 3.31
CA TYR A 66 -0.34 -3.76 3.24
C TYR A 66 -1.03 -2.67 2.42
N ASN A 67 -1.68 -3.04 1.33
CA ASN A 67 -2.38 -2.10 0.47
C ASN A 67 -3.60 -1.46 1.16
N LYS A 68 -4.21 -2.16 2.14
CA LYS A 68 -5.35 -1.65 2.90
C LYS A 68 -4.93 -0.42 3.74
N PHE A 69 -3.75 -0.44 4.38
CA PHE A 69 -3.24 0.72 5.13
C PHE A 69 -2.98 1.94 4.24
N SER A 70 -2.39 1.70 3.07
CA SER A 70 -2.11 2.72 2.06
C SER A 70 -3.39 3.43 1.61
N ASP A 71 -4.44 2.66 1.32
CA ASP A 71 -5.75 3.19 0.96
C ASP A 71 -6.42 3.97 2.10
N ILE A 72 -6.45 3.42 3.31
CA ILE A 72 -7.05 4.08 4.48
C ILE A 72 -6.36 5.41 4.75
N PHE A 73 -5.02 5.44 4.73
CA PHE A 73 -4.27 6.67 4.91
C PHE A 73 -4.57 7.67 3.81
N PHE A 74 -4.46 7.27 2.54
CA PHE A 74 -4.74 8.14 1.39
C PHE A 74 -6.15 8.73 1.47
N THR A 75 -7.16 7.90 1.69
CA THR A 75 -8.57 8.31 1.74
C THR A 75 -8.84 9.23 2.93
N SER A 76 -8.29 8.93 4.11
CA SER A 76 -8.45 9.79 5.28
C SER A 76 -7.72 11.14 5.13
N TYR A 77 -6.53 11.14 4.52
CA TYR A 77 -5.76 12.35 4.22
C TYR A 77 -6.47 13.24 3.20
N TYR A 78 -6.91 12.67 2.07
CA TYR A 78 -7.71 13.38 1.06
C TYR A 78 -8.98 13.99 1.68
N ASN A 79 -9.72 13.23 2.49
CA ASN A 79 -10.94 13.70 3.13
C ASN A 79 -10.68 14.85 4.11
N LEU A 80 -9.58 14.79 4.86
CA LEU A 80 -9.19 15.87 5.77
C LEU A 80 -8.84 17.14 4.99
N ILE A 81 -8.09 17.03 3.89
CA ILE A 81 -7.78 18.17 3.02
C ILE A 81 -9.07 18.79 2.47
N MET A 82 -9.95 17.98 1.87
CA MET A 82 -11.21 18.44 1.27
C MET A 82 -12.14 19.18 2.23
N LYS A 83 -12.10 18.80 3.52
CA LYS A 83 -12.86 19.47 4.60
C LYS A 83 -12.29 20.83 4.98
N ASN A 84 -10.99 21.05 4.80
CA ASN A 84 -10.26 22.21 5.33
C ASN A 84 -9.74 23.18 4.25
N ILE A 85 -10.05 22.94 2.98
CA ILE A 85 -9.77 23.87 1.87
C ILE A 85 -11.02 24.59 1.38
N SER A 86 -10.79 25.69 0.65
CA SER A 86 -11.85 26.48 0.02
C SER A 86 -12.62 25.68 -1.05
N LYS A 87 -13.90 26.01 -1.27
CA LYS A 87 -14.73 25.32 -2.29
C LYS A 87 -14.14 25.43 -3.70
N SER A 88 -13.51 26.54 -4.04
CA SER A 88 -12.88 26.79 -5.35
C SER A 88 -11.69 25.87 -5.61
N GLU A 89 -11.00 25.40 -4.58
CA GLU A 89 -9.83 24.53 -4.71
C GLU A 89 -10.15 23.04 -4.72
N ARG A 90 -11.35 22.66 -4.26
CA ARG A 90 -11.80 21.26 -4.21
C ARG A 90 -11.71 20.54 -5.54
N LEU A 91 -11.92 21.24 -6.67
CA LEU A 91 -11.80 20.63 -8.00
C LEU A 91 -10.36 20.20 -8.31
N LYS A 92 -9.36 20.98 -7.87
CA LYS A 92 -7.93 20.64 -8.07
C LYS A 92 -7.54 19.41 -7.25
N VAL A 93 -7.94 19.39 -5.97
CA VAL A 93 -7.65 18.27 -5.08
C VAL A 93 -8.38 16.99 -5.50
N LYS A 94 -9.62 17.11 -5.99
CA LYS A 94 -10.34 15.98 -6.62
C LYS A 94 -9.62 15.43 -7.85
N ALA A 95 -9.02 16.30 -8.67
CA ALA A 95 -8.29 15.86 -9.86
C ALA A 95 -7.04 15.04 -9.47
N ILE A 96 -6.30 15.48 -8.44
CA ILE A 96 -5.16 14.71 -7.90
C ILE A 96 -5.61 13.34 -7.41
N ALA A 97 -6.68 13.29 -6.60
CA ALA A 97 -7.18 12.02 -6.09
C ALA A 97 -7.69 11.10 -7.21
N LYS A 98 -8.39 11.65 -8.20
CA LYS A 98 -8.87 10.89 -9.36
C LYS A 98 -7.71 10.29 -10.17
N GLU A 99 -6.62 11.03 -10.34
CA GLU A 99 -5.44 10.53 -11.05
C GLU A 99 -4.75 9.40 -10.29
N ALA A 100 -4.65 9.50 -8.96
CA ALA A 100 -4.12 8.41 -8.13
C ALA A 100 -4.97 7.14 -8.24
N MET A 101 -6.30 7.26 -8.22
CA MET A 101 -7.20 6.11 -8.39
C MET A 101 -7.11 5.54 -9.81
N ARG A 102 -6.99 6.39 -10.83
CA ARG A 102 -6.79 5.94 -12.21
C ARG A 102 -5.52 5.10 -12.34
N LYS A 103 -4.39 5.58 -11.81
CA LYS A 103 -3.11 4.83 -11.81
C LYS A 103 -3.20 3.51 -11.05
N ARG A 104 -3.94 3.47 -9.95
CA ARG A 104 -4.22 2.25 -9.21
C ARG A 104 -5.03 1.28 -10.08
N ASP A 105 -6.12 1.75 -10.67
CA ASP A 105 -7.03 0.90 -11.45
C ASP A 105 -6.39 0.41 -12.76
N ASP A 106 -5.44 1.16 -13.34
CA ASP A 106 -4.66 0.73 -14.52
C ASP A 106 -3.85 -0.56 -14.23
N ILE A 107 -3.58 -0.91 -12.96
CA ILE A 107 -2.88 -2.13 -12.53
C ILE A 107 -3.72 -3.39 -12.81
N SER A 108 -5.04 -3.25 -12.98
CA SER A 108 -5.94 -4.35 -13.34
C SER A 108 -5.49 -5.11 -14.60
N HIS A 109 -4.83 -4.43 -15.55
CA HIS A 109 -4.26 -5.08 -16.73
C HIS A 109 -3.15 -6.06 -16.36
N THR A 110 -2.21 -5.65 -15.50
CA THR A 110 -1.11 -6.51 -15.04
C THR A 110 -1.65 -7.71 -14.26
N ILE A 111 -2.65 -7.52 -13.41
CA ILE A 111 -3.33 -8.63 -12.70
C ILE A 111 -3.92 -9.61 -13.71
N HIS A 112 -4.61 -9.10 -14.75
CA HIS A 112 -5.20 -9.95 -15.77
C HIS A 112 -4.16 -10.73 -16.59
N GLU A 113 -3.02 -10.13 -16.93
CA GLU A 113 -1.93 -10.82 -17.62
C GLU A 113 -1.34 -11.95 -16.77
N ILE A 114 -1.21 -11.73 -15.46
CA ILE A 114 -0.77 -12.77 -14.52
C ILE A 114 -1.82 -13.89 -14.45
N ASP A 115 -3.11 -13.55 -14.34
CA ASP A 115 -4.21 -14.53 -14.31
C ASP A 115 -4.15 -15.43 -15.57
N LEU A 116 -3.99 -14.84 -16.76
CA LEU A 116 -3.89 -15.59 -18.03
C LEU A 116 -2.63 -16.46 -18.10
N TYR A 117 -1.51 -15.98 -17.54
CA TYR A 117 -0.27 -16.76 -17.48
C TYR A 117 -0.44 -18.00 -16.59
N ILE A 118 -1.05 -17.84 -15.42
CA ILE A 118 -1.32 -18.96 -14.50
C ILE A 118 -2.31 -19.94 -15.15
N GLU A 119 -3.40 -19.47 -15.76
CA GLU A 119 -4.35 -20.33 -16.48
C GLU A 119 -3.67 -21.12 -17.61
N ASN A 120 -2.66 -20.54 -18.27
CA ASN A 120 -1.90 -21.24 -19.30
C ASN A 120 -0.97 -22.31 -18.70
N LEU A 121 -0.29 -22.01 -17.60
CA LEU A 121 0.51 -23.00 -16.86
C LEU A 121 -0.36 -24.19 -16.40
N GLU A 122 -1.56 -23.92 -15.89
CA GLU A 122 -2.50 -24.97 -15.47
C GLU A 122 -2.87 -25.89 -16.64
N LYS A 123 -3.13 -25.33 -17.83
CA LYS A 123 -3.40 -26.13 -19.04
C LYS A 123 -2.19 -26.93 -19.51
N GLN A 124 -0.99 -26.36 -19.40
CA GLN A 124 0.27 -27.03 -19.76
C GLN A 124 0.56 -28.21 -18.83
N ALA A 125 0.29 -28.06 -17.53
CA ALA A 125 0.43 -29.14 -16.54
C ALA A 125 -0.49 -30.34 -16.79
N GLU A 126 -1.57 -30.15 -17.57
CA GLU A 126 -2.50 -31.20 -18.00
C GLU A 126 -2.21 -31.73 -19.42
N SER A 127 -1.13 -31.28 -20.06
CA SER A 127 -0.79 -31.66 -21.43
C SER A 127 -0.23 -33.09 -21.54
N ASP A 128 -0.35 -33.69 -22.73
CA ASP A 128 0.22 -35.02 -23.05
C ASP A 128 1.76 -34.96 -23.29
N ASP A 129 2.35 -33.76 -23.33
CA ASP A 129 3.80 -33.57 -23.43
C ASP A 129 4.41 -33.63 -22.02
N GLU A 130 5.11 -34.74 -21.72
CA GLU A 130 5.67 -35.00 -20.39
C GLU A 130 6.66 -33.91 -19.93
N GLU A 131 7.43 -33.32 -20.85
CA GLU A 131 8.41 -32.27 -20.52
C GLU A 131 7.70 -30.95 -20.19
N GLU A 132 6.75 -30.53 -21.05
CA GLU A 132 5.96 -29.31 -20.84
C GLU A 132 5.09 -29.41 -19.57
N ALA A 133 4.48 -30.57 -19.32
CA ALA A 133 3.68 -30.80 -18.12
C ALA A 133 4.52 -30.77 -16.83
N GLU A 134 5.72 -31.36 -16.85
CA GLU A 134 6.61 -31.35 -15.68
C GLU A 134 7.11 -29.93 -15.35
N GLU A 135 7.52 -29.14 -16.35
CA GLU A 135 7.97 -27.76 -16.13
C GLU A 135 6.86 -26.86 -15.56
N ALA A 136 5.64 -27.00 -16.08
CA ALA A 136 4.49 -26.25 -15.60
C ALA A 136 4.10 -26.63 -14.16
N ASP A 137 4.04 -27.93 -13.84
CA ASP A 137 3.74 -28.41 -12.48
C ASP A 137 4.81 -27.96 -11.47
N GLN A 138 6.09 -27.98 -11.85
CA GLN A 138 7.17 -27.46 -10.99
C GLN A 138 6.98 -25.98 -10.67
N THR A 139 6.62 -25.16 -11.66
CA THR A 139 6.36 -23.73 -11.49
C THR A 139 5.14 -23.49 -10.58
N LEU A 140 4.03 -24.17 -10.82
CA LEU A 140 2.82 -24.08 -9.99
C LEU A 140 3.09 -24.51 -8.54
N ARG A 141 3.94 -25.52 -8.32
CA ARG A 141 4.36 -25.93 -6.96
C ARG A 141 5.21 -24.87 -6.27
N VAL A 142 6.06 -24.13 -6.99
CA VAL A 142 6.82 -23.00 -6.42
C VAL A 142 5.84 -21.93 -5.91
N TYR A 143 4.81 -21.60 -6.71
CA TYR A 143 3.76 -20.65 -6.32
C TYR A 143 2.93 -21.14 -5.14
N ALA A 144 2.44 -22.39 -5.19
CA ALA A 144 1.64 -22.99 -4.12
C ALA A 144 2.41 -23.09 -2.79
N ARG A 145 3.73 -23.27 -2.84
CA ARG A 145 4.62 -23.26 -1.66
C ARG A 145 5.02 -21.87 -1.20
N LYS A 146 4.56 -20.81 -1.87
CA LYS A 146 4.91 -19.41 -1.59
C LYS A 146 6.43 -19.16 -1.62
N LEU A 147 7.14 -19.90 -2.47
CA LEU A 147 8.58 -19.67 -2.71
C LEU A 147 8.80 -18.56 -3.74
N SER A 148 7.75 -18.22 -4.49
CA SER A 148 7.62 -17.05 -5.37
C SER A 148 6.12 -16.73 -5.43
N ASP A 149 5.73 -15.46 -5.32
CA ASP A 149 4.34 -15.05 -5.57
C ASP A 149 4.31 -14.23 -6.88
N PRO A 150 3.61 -14.71 -7.93
CA PRO A 150 3.53 -13.98 -9.19
C PRO A 150 2.85 -12.62 -9.04
N TYR A 151 2.09 -12.39 -7.96
CA TYR A 151 1.44 -11.13 -7.66
C TYR A 151 2.22 -10.21 -6.71
N ASP A 152 3.42 -10.57 -6.24
CA ASP A 152 4.22 -9.70 -5.35
C ASP A 152 4.38 -8.28 -5.92
N GLY A 153 4.64 -8.19 -7.23
CA GLY A 153 4.78 -6.92 -7.93
C GLY A 153 3.50 -6.07 -7.98
N ILE A 154 2.31 -6.67 -7.81
CA ILE A 154 1.02 -5.96 -7.80
C ILE A 154 0.88 -5.14 -6.52
N THR A 155 1.22 -5.73 -5.37
CA THR A 155 1.19 -5.05 -4.07
C THR A 155 1.99 -3.75 -4.11
N TYR A 156 3.18 -3.79 -4.72
CA TYR A 156 4.06 -2.64 -4.84
C TYR A 156 3.55 -1.57 -5.80
N GLN A 157 2.93 -1.98 -6.92
CA GLN A 157 2.32 -1.04 -7.86
C GLN A 157 1.16 -0.28 -7.23
N ILE A 158 0.33 -0.97 -6.44
CA ILE A 158 -0.82 -0.36 -5.75
C ILE A 158 -0.33 0.68 -4.72
N GLU A 159 0.67 0.33 -3.91
CA GLU A 159 1.31 1.24 -2.96
C GLU A 159 1.91 2.47 -3.63
N LEU A 160 2.61 2.29 -4.74
CA LEU A 160 3.18 3.39 -5.51
C LEU A 160 2.10 4.35 -6.01
N ALA A 161 0.96 3.85 -6.50
CA ALA A 161 -0.15 4.70 -6.95
C ALA A 161 -0.69 5.59 -5.81
N TYR A 162 -0.90 5.01 -4.62
CA TYR A 162 -1.33 5.77 -3.45
C TYR A 162 -0.25 6.75 -2.97
N MET A 163 1.02 6.33 -2.91
CA MET A 163 2.14 7.18 -2.49
C MET A 163 2.31 8.40 -3.40
N GLN A 164 2.21 8.21 -4.72
CA GLN A 164 2.20 9.32 -5.68
C GLN A 164 1.03 10.28 -5.41
N GLY A 165 -0.17 9.75 -5.15
CA GLY A 165 -1.33 10.56 -4.75
C GLY A 165 -1.08 11.37 -3.47
N VAL A 166 -0.52 10.74 -2.43
CA VAL A 166 -0.15 11.41 -1.16
C VAL A 166 0.86 12.52 -1.41
N LEU A 167 1.89 12.28 -2.23
CA LEU A 167 2.90 13.28 -2.56
C LEU A 167 2.30 14.47 -3.30
N GLU A 168 1.46 14.23 -4.31
CA GLU A 168 0.82 15.31 -5.06
C GLU A 168 -0.14 16.14 -4.18
N LEU A 169 -0.92 15.49 -3.31
CA LEU A 169 -1.75 16.17 -2.31
C LEU A 169 -0.90 17.02 -1.37
N THR A 170 0.25 16.48 -0.94
CA THR A 170 1.17 17.17 -0.04
C THR A 170 1.84 18.36 -0.72
N TRP A 171 2.26 18.23 -1.98
CA TRP A 171 2.78 19.35 -2.77
C TRP A 171 1.75 20.44 -2.99
N TYR A 172 0.50 20.04 -3.23
CA TYR A 172 -0.61 20.98 -3.27
C TYR A 172 -0.72 21.76 -1.95
N LEU A 173 -0.67 21.09 -0.79
CA LEU A 173 -0.71 21.78 0.50
C LEU A 173 0.49 22.70 0.70
N LEU A 174 1.72 22.22 0.49
CA LEU A 174 2.92 23.02 0.69
C LEU A 174 2.93 24.29 -0.17
N LYS A 175 2.38 24.22 -1.39
CA LYS A 175 2.30 25.36 -2.32
C LYS A 175 1.13 26.30 -2.04
N ASN A 176 -0.06 25.78 -1.74
CA ASN A 176 -1.30 26.55 -1.74
C ASN A 176 -1.90 26.75 -0.33
N ASN A 177 -1.61 25.87 0.61
CA ASN A 177 -2.12 25.93 1.97
C ASN A 177 -1.10 25.36 3.00
N PRO A 178 0.06 26.02 3.17
CA PRO A 178 1.13 25.54 4.05
C PRO A 178 0.72 25.54 5.53
N GLU A 179 -0.26 26.35 5.92
CA GLU A 179 -0.82 26.35 7.27
C GLU A 179 -1.60 25.05 7.55
N LEU A 180 -2.38 24.55 6.58
CA LEU A 180 -3.03 23.25 6.74
C LEU A 180 -2.00 22.12 6.83
N PHE A 181 -0.91 22.20 6.07
CA PHE A 181 0.19 21.23 6.19
C PHE A 181 0.76 21.20 7.62
N THR A 182 1.07 22.36 8.21
CA THR A 182 1.64 22.42 9.57
C THR A 182 0.67 21.94 10.64
N LYS A 183 -0.65 22.17 10.46
CA LYS A 183 -1.69 21.65 11.35
C LYS A 183 -1.82 20.13 11.26
N ILE A 184 -1.64 19.54 10.07
CA ILE A 184 -1.67 18.07 9.89
C ILE A 184 -0.39 17.45 10.47
N PHE A 185 0.77 17.99 10.09
CA PHE A 185 2.08 17.45 10.42
C PHE A 185 2.78 18.31 11.48
N LYS A 186 2.49 18.03 12.75
CA LYS A 186 3.05 18.76 13.91
C LYS A 186 4.59 18.81 13.90
N TYR A 187 5.25 17.77 13.39
CA TYR A 187 6.69 17.74 13.14
C TYR A 187 7.01 18.22 11.72
N THR A 188 6.62 19.46 11.41
CA THR A 188 6.56 20.01 10.04
C THR A 188 7.85 19.78 9.24
N GLU A 189 9.02 20.10 9.79
CA GLU A 189 10.28 19.98 9.06
C GLU A 189 10.70 18.53 8.82
N LYS A 190 10.40 17.62 9.76
CA LYS A 190 10.60 16.16 9.57
C LYS A 190 9.79 15.69 8.36
N TYR A 191 8.50 15.99 8.33
CA TYR A 191 7.63 15.51 7.25
C TYR A 191 7.90 16.20 5.92
N LYS A 192 8.24 17.49 5.91
CA LYS A 192 8.73 18.13 4.68
C LYS A 192 9.93 17.37 4.14
N SER A 193 10.95 17.11 4.97
CA SER A 193 12.14 16.38 4.55
C SER A 193 11.80 15.01 3.96
N ILE A 194 10.94 14.23 4.64
CA ILE A 194 10.49 12.92 4.15
C ILE A 194 9.84 13.09 2.76
N PHE A 195 8.81 13.93 2.63
CA PHE A 195 8.09 14.11 1.37
C PHE A 195 8.97 14.66 0.22
N TYR A 196 9.95 15.52 0.52
CA TYR A 196 10.94 15.97 -0.48
C TYR A 196 11.81 14.80 -0.95
N THR A 197 12.40 14.02 -0.03
CA THR A 197 13.25 12.88 -0.37
C THR A 197 12.48 11.84 -1.19
N GLU A 198 11.24 11.54 -0.81
CA GLU A 198 10.39 10.59 -1.52
C GLU A 198 10.03 11.08 -2.93
N LYS A 199 9.71 12.36 -3.10
CA LYS A 199 9.43 12.93 -4.43
C LYS A 199 10.65 12.88 -5.33
N GLU A 200 11.83 13.22 -4.81
CA GLU A 200 13.07 13.12 -5.59
C GLU A 200 13.37 11.68 -6.00
N PHE A 201 13.13 10.72 -5.11
CA PHE A 201 13.32 9.32 -5.38
C PHE A 201 12.39 8.82 -6.51
N ILE A 202 11.09 9.09 -6.41
CA ILE A 202 10.12 8.70 -7.45
C ILE A 202 10.44 9.37 -8.79
N ASN A 203 10.79 10.67 -8.78
CA ASN A 203 11.20 11.35 -10.01
C ASN A 203 12.44 10.69 -10.64
N ARG A 204 13.39 10.15 -9.85
CA ARG A 204 14.54 9.40 -10.39
C ARG A 204 14.13 8.07 -10.99
N LEU A 205 13.17 7.36 -10.40
CA LEU A 205 12.66 6.09 -10.93
C LEU A 205 11.95 6.30 -12.27
N GLU A 206 11.05 7.30 -12.36
CA GLU A 206 10.33 7.64 -13.60
C GLU A 206 11.29 7.99 -14.75
N ASN A 207 12.47 8.54 -14.45
CA ASN A 207 13.47 8.92 -15.44
C ASN A 207 14.41 7.77 -15.86
N LYS A 208 14.42 6.63 -15.15
CA LYS A 208 15.41 5.56 -15.39
C LYS A 208 14.88 4.30 -16.08
N ASN A 209 13.57 4.14 -16.29
CA ASN A 209 12.97 2.88 -16.74
C ASN A 209 13.36 1.65 -15.87
N ASP A 210 14.00 1.85 -14.72
CA ASP A 210 14.47 0.80 -13.82
C ASP A 210 13.41 0.56 -12.73
N GLY A 211 12.73 -0.59 -12.83
CA GLY A 211 12.18 -1.42 -11.76
C GLY A 211 11.46 -0.75 -10.57
N ILE A 212 10.13 -0.97 -10.54
CA ILE A 212 9.12 -0.55 -9.54
C ILE A 212 9.39 -1.02 -8.08
N VAL A 213 10.31 -1.97 -7.87
CA VAL A 213 10.47 -2.74 -6.61
C VAL A 213 10.92 -1.89 -5.41
N ALA A 214 11.65 -0.79 -5.63
CA ALA A 214 12.20 0.01 -4.53
C ALA A 214 11.20 1.00 -3.87
N SER A 215 9.93 1.05 -4.31
CA SER A 215 8.96 2.07 -3.88
C SER A 215 8.03 1.67 -2.73
N ALA A 216 7.82 0.36 -2.52
CA ALA A 216 6.89 -0.17 -1.52
C ALA A 216 7.38 -0.01 -0.08
N GLU A 217 8.66 -0.27 0.17
CA GLU A 217 9.29 -0.06 1.48
C GLU A 217 9.14 1.40 1.95
N LEU A 218 9.08 2.34 1.00
CA LEU A 218 9.02 3.77 1.30
C LEU A 218 7.66 4.18 1.85
N PHE A 219 6.56 3.67 1.28
CA PHE A 219 5.25 4.07 1.78
C PHE A 219 4.98 3.47 3.16
N MET A 220 5.37 2.21 3.38
CA MET A 220 5.28 1.59 4.70
C MET A 220 6.16 2.31 5.74
N SER A 221 7.36 2.77 5.37
CA SER A 221 8.22 3.61 6.22
C SER A 221 7.57 4.94 6.58
N LEU A 222 6.87 5.58 5.63
CA LEU A 222 6.08 6.79 5.91
C LEU A 222 4.96 6.49 6.91
N LEU A 223 4.16 5.43 6.69
CA LEU A 223 3.09 5.04 7.60
C LEU A 223 3.60 4.73 9.01
N GLU A 224 4.75 4.06 9.12
CA GLU A 224 5.39 3.78 10.41
C GLU A 224 5.78 5.07 11.13
N ASN A 225 6.38 6.04 10.41
CA ASN A 225 6.70 7.35 10.98
C ASN A 225 5.45 8.10 11.45
N LEU A 226 4.37 8.06 10.66
CA LEU A 226 3.08 8.66 11.01
C LEU A 226 2.46 8.01 12.25
N TYR A 227 2.56 6.69 12.38
CA TYR A 227 2.05 5.96 13.53
C TYR A 227 2.83 6.29 14.80
N LYS A 228 4.17 6.24 14.75
CA LYS A 228 5.06 6.62 15.87
C LYS A 228 4.82 8.04 16.37
N ASP A 229 4.52 8.95 15.45
CA ASP A 229 4.24 10.35 15.78
C ASP A 229 2.79 10.61 16.22
N ASN A 230 1.96 9.56 16.31
CA ASN A 230 0.52 9.59 16.65
C ASN A 230 -0.31 10.46 15.69
N LEU A 231 0.01 10.42 14.40
CA LEU A 231 -0.77 11.09 13.35
C LEU A 231 -1.80 10.15 12.71
N ILE A 232 -1.51 8.85 12.69
CA ILE A 232 -2.45 7.80 12.27
C ILE A 232 -2.71 6.82 13.43
N ASP A 233 -3.85 6.11 13.40
CA ASP A 233 -4.14 5.00 14.32
C ASP A 233 -3.61 3.66 13.79
N LYS A 234 -3.91 2.57 14.52
CA LYS A 234 -3.48 1.22 14.18
C LYS A 234 -4.04 0.68 12.86
N THR A 235 -5.08 1.29 12.30
CA THR A 235 -5.65 0.91 11.00
C THR A 235 -5.05 1.74 9.87
N GLY A 236 -4.09 2.63 10.15
CA GLY A 236 -3.51 3.54 9.16
C GLY A 236 -4.31 4.83 8.94
N LYS A 237 -5.40 5.05 9.69
CA LYS A 237 -6.28 6.20 9.47
C LYS A 237 -5.70 7.46 10.09
N LEU A 238 -5.68 8.57 9.35
CA LEU A 238 -5.31 9.88 9.86
C LEU A 238 -6.30 10.34 10.95
N ILE A 239 -5.79 10.54 12.17
CA ILE A 239 -6.58 10.90 13.36
C ILE A 239 -6.41 12.36 13.79
N VAL A 240 -5.63 13.13 13.05
CA VAL A 240 -5.39 14.55 13.35
C VAL A 240 -6.69 15.36 13.29
N LYS A 241 -6.92 16.18 14.31
CA LYS A 241 -8.03 17.14 14.36
C LYS A 241 -7.51 18.52 14.01
N ILE A 242 -8.17 19.18 13.07
CA ILE A 242 -7.87 20.55 12.67
C ILE A 242 -8.83 21.47 13.42
N ASP A 243 -8.32 22.16 14.44
CA ASP A 243 -9.09 23.18 15.14
C ASP A 243 -9.33 24.37 14.20
N LYS A 244 -10.58 24.86 14.17
CA LYS A 244 -11.03 25.96 13.31
C LYS A 244 -10.74 27.32 13.92
#